data_AF-A0A382X4B2-F1
#
_entry.id   AF-A0A382X4B2-F1
#
_cell.length_a   1.000
_cell.length_b   1.000
_cell.length_c   1.000
_cell.angle_alpha   90.00
_cell.angle_beta   90.00
_cell.angle_gamma   90.00
#
_symmetry.space_group_name_H-M   'P 1'
#
loop_
_entity.id
_entity.type
_entity.pdbx_description
1 polymer ?
#
loop_
_entity_poly.entity_id
_entity_poly.type
_entity_poly.pdbx_seq_one_letter_code
_entity_poly.pdbx_strand_id
1 'polypeptide(L)'
;MNLSRYPIDAPKSPETQRLISDCRSELAETGMCLLPNFVSGTTLDRMKQEATALSPSAHYNEHWRTSPRGGGDSKIGESTQATRASIWAIAFDQMRPESP
;
A
#
# COMPACT_ATOMS: atom_id res chain seq x y z
N MET A 1 -15.73 0.44 2.69
CA MET A 1 -15.51 1.67 1.90
C MET A 1 -16.69 2.62 2.12
N ASN A 2 -16.47 3.94 2.08
CA ASN A 2 -17.50 4.95 2.35
C ASN A 2 -18.15 5.43 1.04
N LEU A 3 -19.04 4.60 0.47
CA LEU A 3 -19.71 4.90 -0.81
C LEU A 3 -20.79 5.98 -0.68
N SER A 4 -21.31 6.23 0.53
CA SER A 4 -22.27 7.32 0.74
C SER A 4 -21.63 8.70 0.59
N ARG A 5 -20.36 8.84 1.02
CA ARG A 5 -19.58 10.08 0.82
C ARG A 5 -18.87 10.11 -0.53
N TYR A 6 -18.45 8.95 -1.02
CA TYR A 6 -17.67 8.80 -2.26
C TYR A 6 -18.36 7.80 -3.19
N PRO A 7 -19.36 8.25 -3.99
CA PRO A 7 -20.18 7.39 -4.85
C PRO A 7 -19.42 6.91 -6.10
N ILE A 8 -18.29 6.25 -5.91
CA ILE A 8 -17.41 5.75 -6.97
C ILE A 8 -18.03 4.58 -7.76
N ASP A 9 -19.08 3.96 -7.21
CA ASP A 9 -19.92 2.94 -7.84
C ASP A 9 -20.92 3.53 -8.85
N ALA A 10 -21.19 4.82 -8.80
CA ALA A 10 -22.07 5.54 -9.71
C ALA A 10 -21.32 6.62 -10.53
N PRO A 11 -20.35 6.25 -11.39
CA PRO A 11 -19.42 7.20 -12.03
C PRO A 11 -20.09 8.25 -12.93
N LYS A 12 -21.32 7.99 -13.40
CA LYS A 12 -22.09 8.91 -14.24
C LYS A 12 -22.98 9.87 -13.44
N SER A 13 -23.05 9.73 -12.12
CA SER A 13 -23.88 10.61 -11.30
C SER A 13 -23.29 12.04 -11.26
N PRO A 14 -24.12 13.09 -11.19
CA PRO A 14 -23.64 14.45 -11.00
C PRO A 14 -22.75 14.60 -9.76
N GLU A 15 -23.05 13.87 -8.69
CA GLU A 15 -22.31 13.87 -7.43
C GLU A 15 -20.89 13.33 -7.62
N THR A 16 -20.74 12.20 -8.31
CA THR A 16 -19.42 11.61 -8.59
C THR A 16 -18.61 12.48 -9.55
N GLN A 17 -19.26 13.12 -10.53
CA GLN A 17 -18.58 14.03 -11.44
C GLN A 17 -18.04 15.28 -10.71
N ARG A 18 -18.80 15.82 -9.74
CA ARG A 18 -18.31 16.91 -8.87
C ARG A 18 -17.12 16.46 -8.04
N LEU A 19 -17.22 15.30 -7.38
CA LEU A 19 -16.10 14.72 -6.63
C LEU A 19 -14.84 14.59 -7.49
N ILE A 20 -14.96 14.06 -8.72
CA ILE A 20 -13.82 13.93 -9.65
C ILE A 20 -13.23 15.30 -9.99
N SER A 21 -14.07 16.30 -10.24
CA SER A 21 -13.62 17.67 -10.52
C SER A 21 -12.81 18.24 -9.35
N ASP A 22 -13.33 18.09 -8.13
CA ASP A 22 -12.68 18.58 -6.91
C ASP A 22 -11.34 17.88 -6.69
N CYS A 23 -11.30 16.53 -6.81
CA CYS A 23 -10.08 15.74 -6.70
C CYS A 23 -9.02 16.16 -7.73
N ARG A 24 -9.44 16.48 -8.96
CA ARG A 24 -8.52 16.93 -10.02
C ARG A 24 -7.96 18.32 -9.73
N SER A 25 -8.78 19.21 -9.15
CA SER A 25 -8.33 20.53 -8.72
C SER A 25 -7.29 20.42 -7.61
N GLU A 26 -7.56 19.63 -6.57
CA GLU A 26 -6.64 19.42 -5.44
C GLU A 26 -5.31 18.78 -5.91
N LEU A 27 -5.40 17.81 -6.82
CA LEU A 27 -4.23 17.17 -7.44
C LEU A 27 -3.39 18.18 -8.23
N ALA A 28 -4.03 19.10 -8.96
CA ALA A 28 -3.33 20.13 -9.73
C ALA A 28 -2.64 21.17 -8.83
N GLU A 29 -3.25 21.50 -7.69
CA GLU A 29 -2.73 22.50 -6.75
C GLU A 29 -1.64 21.94 -5.83
N THR A 30 -1.84 20.72 -5.30
CA THR A 30 -1.02 20.17 -4.20
C THR A 30 -0.21 18.94 -4.60
N GLY A 31 -0.45 18.38 -5.79
CA GLY A 31 0.16 17.13 -6.24
C GLY A 31 -0.46 15.86 -5.63
N MET A 32 -1.51 15.99 -4.81
CA MET A 32 -2.27 14.86 -4.29
C MET A 32 -3.75 15.22 -4.05
N CYS A 33 -4.58 14.21 -3.82
CA CYS A 33 -5.94 14.39 -3.36
C CYS A 33 -6.18 13.47 -2.15
N LEU A 34 -6.77 14.03 -1.10
CA LEU A 34 -7.07 13.28 0.12
C LEU A 34 -8.56 12.95 0.18
N LEU A 35 -8.86 11.67 0.46
CA LEU A 35 -10.22 11.18 0.69
C LEU A 35 -10.37 10.71 2.15
N PRO A 36 -10.64 11.62 3.11
CA PRO A 36 -10.71 11.27 4.51
C PRO A 36 -11.82 10.24 4.79
N ASN A 37 -11.47 9.20 5.55
CA ASN A 37 -12.40 8.12 5.94
C ASN A 37 -13.02 7.39 4.74
N PHE A 38 -12.31 7.32 3.60
CA PHE A 38 -12.72 6.49 2.47
C PHE A 38 -12.75 5.00 2.86
N VAL A 39 -11.71 4.54 3.56
CA VAL A 39 -11.72 3.26 4.28
C VAL A 39 -12.10 3.55 5.74
N SER A 40 -13.09 2.84 6.27
CA SER A 40 -13.49 2.98 7.68
C SER A 40 -12.38 2.50 8.60
N GLY A 41 -12.24 3.12 9.77
CA GLY A 41 -11.25 2.73 10.78
C GLY A 41 -11.34 1.24 11.14
N THR A 42 -12.56 0.71 11.28
CA THR A 42 -12.81 -0.72 11.53
C THR A 42 -12.27 -1.65 10.42
N THR A 43 -12.33 -1.22 9.16
CA THR A 43 -11.79 -1.99 8.03
C THR A 43 -10.27 -1.91 8.02
N LEU A 44 -9.70 -0.72 8.27
CA LEU A 44 -8.25 -0.54 8.41
C LEU A 44 -7.67 -1.41 9.53
N ASP A 45 -8.35 -1.49 10.68
CA ASP A 45 -7.92 -2.32 11.80
C ASP A 45 -7.90 -3.81 11.43
N ARG A 46 -8.91 -4.28 10.68
CA ARG A 46 -8.95 -5.66 10.16
C ARG A 46 -7.81 -5.93 9.18
N MET A 47 -7.57 -5.02 8.24
CA MET A 47 -6.44 -5.13 7.29
C MET A 47 -5.09 -5.19 8.04
N LYS A 48 -4.91 -4.35 9.07
CA LYS A 48 -3.70 -4.34 9.89
C LYS A 48 -3.50 -5.64 10.66
N GLN A 49 -4.56 -6.17 11.28
CA GLN A 49 -4.50 -7.44 12.01
C GLN A 49 -4.12 -8.60 11.09
N GLU A 50 -4.73 -8.67 9.91
CA GLU A 50 -4.43 -9.70 8.91
C GLU A 50 -3.00 -9.59 8.38
N ALA A 51 -2.57 -8.40 7.97
CA ALA A 51 -1.21 -8.18 7.50
C ALA A 51 -0.17 -8.53 8.57
N THR A 52 -0.44 -8.20 9.83
CA THR A 52 0.44 -8.55 10.97
C THR A 52 0.51 -10.06 11.17
N ALA A 53 -0.62 -10.77 11.04
CA ALA A 53 -0.67 -12.22 11.19
C ALA A 53 0.05 -12.97 10.06
N LEU A 54 0.02 -12.43 8.83
CA LEU A 54 0.68 -13.00 7.65
C LEU A 54 2.12 -12.53 7.46
N SER A 55 2.55 -11.47 8.14
CA SER A 55 3.92 -10.93 8.03
C SER A 55 5.02 -11.97 8.23
N PRO A 56 4.91 -12.98 9.13
CA PRO A 56 5.93 -14.01 9.27
C PRO A 56 6.07 -14.94 8.05
N SER A 57 5.03 -15.08 7.22
CA SER A 57 5.05 -15.87 5.97
C SER A 57 5.28 -15.01 4.72
N ALA A 58 5.43 -13.70 4.89
CA ALA A 58 5.65 -12.79 3.79
C ALA A 58 6.98 -13.10 3.09
N HIS A 59 6.96 -13.10 1.77
CA HIS A 59 8.17 -13.24 0.98
C HIS A 59 9.07 -12.03 1.22
N TYR A 60 10.27 -12.28 1.75
CA TYR A 60 11.30 -11.27 1.95
C TYR A 60 12.17 -11.15 0.70
N ASN A 61 12.26 -9.95 0.14
CA ASN A 61 13.25 -9.64 -0.90
C ASN A 61 14.21 -8.56 -0.38
N GLU A 62 15.50 -8.90 -0.34
CA GLU A 62 16.57 -7.94 -0.12
C GLU A 62 17.20 -7.59 -1.47
N HIS A 63 17.04 -6.34 -1.90
CA HIS A 63 17.75 -5.87 -3.07
C HIS A 63 19.17 -5.45 -2.66
N TRP A 64 20.15 -6.31 -2.95
CA TRP A 64 21.56 -5.97 -2.77
C TRP A 64 21.92 -4.80 -3.70
N ARG A 65 22.15 -3.62 -3.11
CA ARG A 65 22.86 -2.56 -3.81
C ARG A 65 24.35 -2.83 -3.61
N THR A 66 25.01 -3.32 -4.65
CA THR A 66 26.47 -3.18 -4.75
C THR A 66 26.75 -1.69 -4.61
N SER A 67 27.37 -1.27 -3.50
CA SER A 67 27.63 0.14 -3.26
C SER A 67 28.38 0.75 -4.47
N PRO A 68 28.18 2.03 -4.82
CA PRO A 68 28.92 2.66 -5.91
C PRO A 68 30.44 2.66 -5.72
N ARG A 69 30.91 2.41 -4.48
CA ARG A 69 32.29 2.03 -4.19
C ARG A 69 32.33 0.51 -4.07
N GLY A 70 32.38 -0.16 -5.21
CA GLY A 70 32.68 -1.59 -5.22
C GLY A 70 34.01 -1.84 -4.50
N GLY A 71 34.07 -2.88 -3.69
CA GLY A 71 35.33 -3.33 -3.11
C GLY A 71 35.18 -3.97 -1.75
N GLY A 72 35.28 -5.29 -1.72
CA GLY A 72 35.68 -6.02 -0.52
C GLY A 72 34.85 -7.27 -0.30
N ASP A 73 35.41 -8.40 -0.75
CA ASP A 73 35.33 -9.80 -0.31
C ASP A 73 34.58 -10.12 0.99
N SER A 74 33.38 -9.58 1.17
CA SER A 74 32.45 -10.05 2.18
C SER A 74 31.99 -11.41 1.68
N LYS A 75 32.34 -12.46 2.43
CA LYS A 75 31.87 -13.81 2.13
C LYS A 75 30.37 -13.71 1.86
N ILE A 76 29.96 -14.19 0.70
CA ILE A 76 28.55 -14.27 0.29
C ILE A 76 27.81 -14.92 1.46
N GLY A 77 27.09 -14.10 2.20
CA GLY A 77 26.48 -14.45 3.47
C GLY A 77 25.28 -13.54 3.59
N GLU A 78 24.12 -14.17 3.72
CA GLU A 78 22.83 -13.51 3.88
C GLU A 78 22.95 -12.37 4.89
N SER A 79 22.76 -11.14 4.41
CA SER A 79 22.54 -10.01 5.30
C SER A 79 21.15 -10.21 5.90
N THR A 80 21.09 -10.51 7.19
CA THR A 80 19.81 -10.65 7.91
C THR A 80 19.19 -9.30 8.30
N GLN A 81 19.83 -8.19 7.93
CA GLN A 81 19.39 -6.85 8.31
C GLN A 81 18.57 -6.20 7.20
N ALA A 82 17.33 -5.85 7.52
CA ALA A 82 16.49 -5.10 6.60
C ALA A 82 17.08 -3.72 6.30
N THR A 83 17.16 -3.39 5.01
CA THR A 83 17.58 -2.08 4.53
C THR A 83 16.35 -1.26 4.11
N ARG A 84 16.56 0.01 3.74
CA ARG A 84 15.49 0.84 3.13
C ARG A 84 14.93 0.29 1.82
N ALA A 85 15.62 -0.66 1.19
CA ALA A 85 15.17 -1.31 -0.04
C ALA A 85 14.53 -2.68 0.21
N SER A 86 14.49 -3.14 1.46
CA SER A 86 13.85 -4.41 1.82
C SER A 86 12.33 -4.30 1.69
N ILE A 87 11.73 -5.31 1.07
CA ILE A 87 10.28 -5.40 0.89
C ILE A 87 9.82 -6.75 1.44
N TRP A 88 8.72 -6.71 2.21
CA TRP A 88 7.93 -7.89 2.53
C TRP A 88 6.65 -7.85 1.70
N ALA A 89 6.42 -8.91 0.93
CA ALA A 89 5.24 -9.06 0.11
C ALA A 89 4.40 -10.25 0.59
N ILE A 90 3.12 -10.01 0.84
CA ILE A 90 2.12 -11.04 1.10
C ILE A 90 1.38 -11.28 -0.21
N ALA A 91 1.41 -12.51 -0.72
CA ALA A 91 0.72 -12.87 -1.95
C ALA A 91 -0.79 -13.04 -1.71
N PHE A 92 -1.61 -12.77 -2.73
CA PHE A 92 -3.07 -12.79 -2.61
C PHE A 92 -3.63 -14.16 -2.21
N ASP A 93 -2.97 -15.25 -2.57
CA ASP A 93 -3.33 -16.63 -2.21
C ASP A 93 -3.05 -16.96 -0.73
N GLN A 94 -2.23 -16.16 -0.04
CA GLN A 94 -2.02 -16.28 1.40
C GLN A 94 -3.09 -15.54 2.21
N MET A 95 -3.87 -14.67 1.57
CA MET A 95 -4.97 -13.94 2.19
C MET A 95 -6.27 -14.75 2.17
N ARG A 96 -7.18 -14.43 3.08
CA ARG A 96 -8.48 -15.12 3.14
C ARG A 96 -9.38 -14.63 2.00
N PRO A 97 -10.33 -15.44 1.51
CA PRO A 97 -11.30 -14.98 0.51
C PRO A 97 -12.12 -13.76 0.97
N GLU A 98 -12.34 -13.66 2.29
CA GLU A 98 -13.09 -12.59 2.95
C GLU A 98 -12.19 -11.46 3.49
N SER A 99 -10.93 -11.41 3.02
CA SER A 99 -10.02 -10.31 3.34
C SER A 99 -10.62 -8.98 2.87
N PRO A 100 -10.47 -7.89 3.65
CA PRO A 100 -11.12 -6.60 3.38
C PRO A 100 -10.63 -5.87 2.12
#